data_AF-A0A1H2TZC5-F1
#
_entry.id   AF-A0A1H2TZC5-F1
#
_cell.length_a   1.000
_cell.length_b   1.000
_cell.length_c   1.000
_cell.angle_alpha   90.00
_cell.angle_beta   90.00
_cell.angle_gamma   90.00
#
_symmetry.space_group_name_H-M   'P 1'
#
loop_
_entity.id
_entity.type
_entity.pdbx_description
1 polymer ?
#
loop_
_entity_poly.entity_id
_entity_poly.type
_entity_poly.pdbx_seq_one_letter_code
_entity_poly.pdbx_strand_id
1 'polypeptide(L)'
;MSPKTPAFGPAIFFSLAIVLASYFIFAAVQGEYGVFNRIQIDAEAATLRTQRDALRAELAVITNRTVRLSDSYLDLDLLDEQARQTLGLMRADEIILR
;
A
#
# COMPACT_ATOMS: atom_id res chain seq x y z
N MET A 1 26.95 -55.12 48.69
CA MET A 1 27.45 -54.13 47.71
C MET A 1 26.37 -53.99 46.64
N SER A 2 25.45 -53.04 46.79
CA SER A 2 24.30 -52.92 45.87
C SER A 2 24.73 -52.24 44.57
N PRO A 3 24.43 -52.82 43.40
CA PRO A 3 24.77 -52.20 42.13
C PRO A 3 23.87 -50.96 41.93
N LYS A 4 24.50 -49.78 41.80
CA LYS A 4 23.83 -48.57 41.30
C LYS A 4 23.51 -48.82 39.82
N THR A 5 22.25 -49.08 39.51
CA THR A 5 21.79 -49.08 38.12
C THR A 5 21.98 -47.68 37.55
N PRO A 6 22.57 -47.54 36.36
CA PRO A 6 22.84 -46.22 35.80
C PRO A 6 21.51 -45.54 35.41
N ALA A 7 21.37 -44.27 35.80
CA ALA A 7 20.14 -43.48 35.65
C ALA A 7 19.92 -42.95 34.21
N PHE A 8 19.96 -43.84 33.22
CA PHE A 8 19.81 -43.46 31.80
C PHE A 8 18.39 -43.00 31.43
N GLY A 9 17.35 -43.56 32.06
CA GLY A 9 15.96 -43.19 31.77
C GLY A 9 15.66 -41.71 32.03
N PRO A 10 15.93 -41.18 33.24
CA PRO A 10 15.78 -39.76 33.53
C PRO A 10 16.63 -38.86 32.64
N ALA A 11 17.88 -39.25 32.35
CA ALA A 11 18.78 -38.46 31.50
C ALA A 11 18.23 -38.31 30.06
N ILE A 12 17.72 -39.39 29.47
CA ILE A 12 17.10 -39.36 28.14
C ILE A 12 15.80 -38.55 28.15
N PHE A 13 14.99 -38.68 29.20
CA PHE A 13 13.76 -37.90 29.33
C PHE A 13 14.05 -36.39 29.39
N PHE A 14 14.98 -35.97 30.24
CA PHE A 14 15.33 -34.55 30.36
C PHE A 14 16.03 -34.01 29.12
N SER A 15 16.88 -34.79 28.44
CA SER A 15 17.50 -34.34 27.20
C SER A 15 16.45 -34.12 26.11
N LEU A 16 15.49 -35.02 25.97
CA LEU A 16 14.40 -34.89 25.00
C LEU A 16 13.51 -33.69 25.33
N ALA A 17 13.18 -33.49 26.61
CA ALA A 17 12.42 -32.34 27.08
C ALA A 17 13.12 -31.00 26.78
N ILE A 18 14.45 -30.93 26.98
CA ILE A 18 15.24 -29.73 26.67
C ILE A 18 15.28 -29.45 25.17
N VAL A 19 15.44 -30.47 24.34
CA VAL A 19 15.43 -30.33 22.87
C VAL A 19 14.07 -29.82 22.39
N LEU A 20 12.98 -30.41 22.88
CA LEU A 20 11.62 -29.97 22.56
C LEU A 20 11.37 -28.53 23.01
N ALA A 21 11.72 -28.19 24.25
CA ALA A 21 11.56 -26.83 24.77
C ALA A 21 12.35 -25.81 23.94
N SER A 22 13.59 -26.14 23.59
CA SER A 22 14.44 -25.28 22.74
C SER A 22 13.85 -25.09 21.35
N TYR A 23 13.32 -26.16 20.74
CA TYR A 23 12.64 -26.08 19.45
C TYR A 23 11.41 -25.16 19.51
N PHE A 24 10.58 -25.30 20.55
CA PHE A 24 9.41 -24.43 20.71
C PHE A 24 9.76 -22.98 20.97
N ILE A 25 10.80 -22.69 21.77
CA ILE A 25 11.30 -21.33 21.98
C ILE A 25 11.79 -20.74 20.66
N PHE A 26 12.57 -21.50 19.88
CA PHE A 26 13.05 -21.09 18.57
C PHE A 26 11.89 -20.82 17.60
N ALA A 27 10.92 -21.73 17.53
CA ALA A 27 9.74 -21.61 16.67
C ALA A 27 8.82 -20.44 17.09
N ALA A 28 8.73 -20.12 18.38
CA ALA A 28 7.96 -18.96 18.86
C ALA A 28 8.64 -17.63 18.49
N VAL A 29 9.97 -17.61 18.37
CA VAL A 29 10.74 -16.42 17.99
C VAL A 29 10.80 -16.25 16.47
N GLN A 30 11.08 -17.32 15.72
CA GLN A 30 11.33 -17.26 14.26
C GLN A 30 10.19 -17.79 13.39
N GLY A 31 9.17 -18.42 13.98
CA GLY A 31 8.07 -18.99 13.22
C GLY A 31 7.14 -17.94 12.65
N GLU A 32 6.36 -18.34 11.64
CA GLU A 32 5.33 -17.54 10.98
C GLU A 32 4.24 -17.02 11.95
N TYR A 33 4.08 -17.68 13.10
CA TYR A 33 3.19 -17.26 14.21
C TYR A 33 3.93 -16.55 15.36
N GLY A 34 5.22 -16.27 15.20
CA GLY A 34 6.01 -15.56 16.18
C GLY A 34 5.61 -14.10 16.29
N VAL A 35 5.94 -13.47 17.42
CA VAL A 35 5.58 -12.07 17.75
C VAL A 35 6.01 -11.08 16.65
N PHE A 36 7.07 -11.42 15.90
CA PHE A 36 7.62 -10.60 14.81
C PHE A 36 6.72 -10.51 13.58
N ASN A 37 5.90 -11.52 13.27
CA ASN A 37 5.04 -11.49 12.08
C ASN A 37 4.00 -10.37 12.17
N ARG A 38 3.45 -10.12 13.37
CA ARG A 38 2.51 -9.01 13.61
C ARG A 38 3.13 -7.66 13.27
N ILE A 39 4.38 -7.43 13.70
CA ILE A 39 5.10 -6.18 13.47
C ILE A 39 5.38 -5.98 11.98
N GLN A 40 5.76 -7.05 11.27
CA GLN A 40 6.03 -6.99 9.84
C GLN A 40 4.76 -6.70 9.03
N ILE A 41 3.67 -7.41 9.33
CA ILE A 41 2.37 -7.19 8.69
C ILE A 41 1.87 -5.77 8.95
N ASP A 42 1.97 -5.27 10.18
CA ASP A 42 1.53 -3.92 10.51
C ASP A 42 2.37 -2.84 9.79
N ALA A 43 3.68 -3.06 9.64
CA ALA A 43 4.57 -2.17 8.89
C ALA A 43 4.26 -2.17 7.39
N GLU A 44 4.01 -3.35 6.82
CA GLU A 44 3.62 -3.49 5.41
C GLU A 44 2.25 -2.86 5.16
N ALA A 45 1.29 -3.08 6.05
CA ALA A 45 -0.03 -2.46 5.99
C ALA A 45 0.06 -0.93 6.07
N ALA A 46 0.93 -0.37 6.92
CA ALA A 46 1.16 1.08 6.99
C ALA A 46 1.71 1.64 5.67
N THR A 47 2.64 0.92 5.05
CA THR A 47 3.23 1.30 3.75
C THR A 47 2.19 1.27 2.65
N LEU A 48 1.42 0.19 2.55
CA LEU A 48 0.33 0.03 1.59
C LEU A 48 -0.76 1.10 1.76
N ARG A 49 -1.11 1.46 3.00
CA ARG A 49 -2.08 2.53 3.29
C ARG A 49 -1.60 3.86 2.72
N THR A 50 -0.34 4.21 2.94
CA THR A 50 0.26 5.45 2.43
C THR A 50 0.21 5.49 0.90
N GLN A 51 0.59 4.40 0.22
CA GLN A 51 0.53 4.31 -1.24
C GLN A 51 -0.91 4.44 -1.76
N ARG A 52 -1.86 3.76 -1.10
CA ARG A 52 -3.28 3.83 -1.45
C ARG A 52 -3.84 5.24 -1.30
N ASP A 53 -3.44 5.97 -0.25
CA ASP A 53 -3.86 7.36 -0.04
C ASP A 53 -3.28 8.30 -1.10
N ALA A 54 -2.01 8.12 -1.49
CA ALA A 54 -1.40 8.87 -2.59
C ALA A 54 -2.12 8.63 -3.93
N LEU A 55 -2.37 7.36 -4.28
CA LEU A 55 -3.11 7.01 -5.49
C LEU A 55 -4.54 7.55 -5.48
N ARG A 56 -5.23 7.52 -4.33
CA ARG A 56 -6.56 8.13 -4.21
C ARG A 56 -6.54 9.64 -4.44
N ALA A 57 -5.52 10.33 -3.95
CA ALA A 57 -5.37 11.76 -4.18
C ALA A 57 -5.15 12.06 -5.67
N GLU A 58 -4.31 11.27 -6.35
CA GLU A 58 -4.10 11.39 -7.80
C GLU A 58 -5.37 11.12 -8.59
N LEU A 59 -6.10 10.05 -8.23
CA LEU A 59 -7.38 9.70 -8.83
C LEU A 59 -8.37 10.86 -8.67
N ALA A 60 -8.47 11.46 -7.48
CA ALA A 60 -9.35 12.61 -7.25
C ALA A 60 -9.01 13.80 -8.16
N VAL A 61 -7.73 14.09 -8.38
CA VAL A 61 -7.28 15.15 -9.30
C VAL A 61 -7.68 14.83 -10.73
N ILE A 62 -7.42 13.62 -11.20
CA ILE A 62 -7.75 13.19 -12.56
C ILE A 62 -9.26 13.19 -12.77
N THR A 63 -10.04 12.60 -11.85
CA THR A 63 -11.50 12.62 -11.91
C THR A 63 -12.05 14.04 -11.95
N ASN A 64 -11.51 14.95 -11.14
CA ASN A 64 -11.94 16.36 -11.19
C ASN A 64 -11.67 16.98 -12.56
N ARG A 65 -10.48 16.75 -13.14
CA ARG A 65 -10.16 17.22 -14.50
C ARG A 65 -11.08 16.61 -15.55
N THR A 66 -11.34 15.30 -15.48
CA THR A 66 -12.24 14.60 -16.40
C THR A 66 -13.66 15.14 -16.30
N VAL A 67 -14.18 15.38 -15.10
CA VAL A 67 -15.49 15.99 -14.90
C VAL A 67 -15.55 17.40 -15.50
N ARG A 68 -14.52 18.22 -15.27
CA ARG A 68 -14.44 19.58 -15.81
C ARG A 68 -14.27 19.63 -17.33
N LEU A 69 -13.69 18.58 -17.91
CA LEU A 69 -13.58 18.40 -19.36
C LEU A 69 -14.80 17.68 -19.96
N SER A 70 -15.74 17.21 -19.14
CA SER A 70 -16.94 16.54 -19.65
C SER A 70 -17.93 17.56 -20.21
N ASP A 71 -18.60 17.17 -21.29
CA ASP A 71 -19.57 17.95 -22.08
C ASP A 71 -20.65 18.69 -21.27
N SER A 72 -20.93 18.22 -20.05
CA SER A 72 -21.91 18.85 -19.15
C SER A 72 -21.39 20.07 -18.38
N TYR A 73 -20.07 20.26 -18.32
CA TYR A 73 -19.37 21.38 -17.68
C TYR A 73 -18.44 22.13 -18.65
N LEU A 74 -18.23 21.58 -19.85
CA LEU A 74 -17.40 22.16 -20.89
C LEU A 74 -18.25 23.10 -21.75
N ASP A 75 -18.24 24.38 -21.41
CA ASP A 75 -18.92 25.41 -22.21
C ASP A 75 -18.20 25.57 -23.55
N LEU A 76 -18.76 24.95 -24.59
CA LEU A 76 -18.24 24.96 -25.95
C LEU A 76 -18.11 26.39 -26.50
N ASP A 77 -18.94 27.33 -26.03
CA ASP A 77 -18.86 28.74 -26.43
C ASP A 77 -17.59 29.39 -25.84
N LEU A 78 -17.24 29.07 -24.58
CA LEU A 78 -16.00 29.56 -23.96
C LEU A 78 -14.74 28.94 -24.58
N LEU A 79 -14.82 27.69 -25.06
CA LEU A 79 -13.73 27.07 -25.81
C LEU A 79 -13.55 27.70 -27.18
N ASP A 80 -14.64 28.01 -27.89
CA ASP A 80 -14.56 28.70 -29.19
C ASP A 80 -14.00 30.11 -29.02
N GLU A 81 -14.41 30.84 -27.98
CA GLU A 81 -13.86 32.16 -27.63
C GLU A 81 -12.34 32.09 -27.32
N GLN A 82 -11.91 31.13 -26.50
CA GLN A 82 -10.49 30.89 -26.19
C GLN A 82 -9.68 30.42 -27.40
N ALA A 83 -10.26 29.56 -28.24
CA ALA A 83 -9.65 29.11 -29.49
C ALA A 83 -9.50 30.28 -30.46
N ARG A 84 -10.49 31.15 -30.57
CA ARG A 84 -10.46 32.35 -31.43
C ARG A 84 -9.42 33.37 -30.95
N GLN A 85 -9.29 33.56 -29.64
CA GLN A 85 -8.28 34.42 -29.03
C GLN A 85 -6.85 33.84 -29.16
N THR A 86 -6.67 32.53 -29.00
CA THR A 86 -5.34 31.89 -28.98
C THR A 86 -4.83 31.53 -30.38
N LEU A 87 -5.70 31.04 -31.27
CA LEU A 87 -5.35 30.67 -32.65
C LEU A 87 -5.45 31.83 -33.63
N GLY A 88 -5.88 33.01 -33.19
CA GLY A 88 -5.94 34.21 -34.02
C GLY A 88 -6.87 34.07 -35.24
N LEU A 89 -7.86 33.17 -35.17
CA LEU A 89 -8.90 33.03 -36.19
C LEU A 89 -9.95 34.14 -36.01
N MET A 90 -9.50 35.40 -36.03
CA MET A 90 -10.39 36.47 -36.47
C MET A 90 -10.60 36.23 -37.97
N ARG A 91 -11.85 36.00 -38.36
CA ARG A 91 -12.24 36.08 -39.77
C ARG A 91 -11.82 37.47 -40.26
N ALA A 92 -11.12 37.53 -41.38
CA ALA A 92 -10.52 38.75 -41.92
C ALA A 92 -11.53 39.85 -42.33
N ASP A 93 -12.81 39.68 -41.98
CA ASP A 93 -13.95 40.36 -42.60
C ASP A 93 -14.85 41.11 -41.59
N GLU A 94 -14.54 41.12 -40.28
CA GLU A 94 -15.32 41.87 -39.29
C GLU A 94 -14.80 43.31 -39.14
N ILE A 95 -15.59 44.27 -39.64
CA ILE A 95 -15.34 45.71 -39.56
C ILE A 95 -15.99 46.26 -38.28
N ILE A 96 -15.17 46.74 -37.34
CA ILE A 96 -15.65 47.48 -36.16
C ILE A 96 -15.97 48.93 -36.58
N LEU A 97 -17.25 49.27 -36.61
CA LEU A 97 -17.73 50.65 -36.69
C LEU A 97 -17.63 51.29 -35.30
N ARG A 98 -16.85 52.37 -35.21
CA ARG A 98 -16.70 53.24 -34.03
C ARG A 98 -17.79 54.31 -33.98
#